data_AF-A0A950VSR8-F1
#
_entry.id   AF-A0A950VSR8-F1
#
_cell.length_a   1.000
_cell.length_b   1.000
_cell.length_c   1.000
_cell.angle_alpha   90.00
_cell.angle_beta   90.00
_cell.angle_gamma   90.00
#
_symmetry.space_group_name_H-M   'P 1'
#
loop_
_entity.id
_entity.type
_entity.pdbx_description
1 polymer ?
#
loop_
_entity_poly.entity_id
_entity_poly.type
_entity_poly.pdbx_seq_one_letter_code
_entity_poly.pdbx_strand_id
1 'polypeptide(L)' 'AYTAGGGTSVYASSPLQRRLRDIHALTQHIGVSRDAFAHVGALLAGEELDPRLPL' A
#
# COMPACT_ATOMS: atom_id res chain seq x y z
N ALA A 1 1.96 -1.42 -15.27
CA ALA A 1 0.80 -0.97 -16.08
C ALA A 1 0.86 0.53 -16.42
N TYR A 2 0.81 1.45 -15.44
CA TYR A 2 0.81 2.90 -15.70
C TYR A 2 1.97 3.38 -16.59
N THR A 3 3.20 3.02 -16.25
CA THR A 3 4.42 3.35 -17.03
C THR A 3 4.40 2.77 -18.44
N ALA A 4 3.88 1.55 -18.60
CA ALA A 4 3.78 0.89 -19.90
C ALA A 4 2.75 1.56 -20.83
N GLY A 5 1.74 2.26 -20.29
CA GLY A 5 0.80 3.06 -21.08
C GLY A 5 1.39 4.37 -21.63
N GLY A 6 2.64 4.69 -21.28
CA GLY A 6 3.37 5.85 -21.79
C GLY A 6 2.70 7.18 -21.42
N GLY A 7 2.96 8.21 -22.24
CA GLY A 7 2.46 9.57 -21.99
C GLY A 7 0.94 9.67 -21.97
N THR A 8 0.22 8.79 -22.68
CA THR A 8 -1.25 8.84 -22.72
C THR A 8 -1.91 8.50 -21.38
N SER A 9 -1.19 7.81 -20.49
CA SER A 9 -1.69 7.45 -19.16
C SER A 9 -2.04 8.63 -18.26
N VAL A 10 -1.50 9.83 -18.54
CA VAL A 10 -1.70 11.02 -17.69
C VAL A 10 -3.05 11.71 -17.91
N TYR A 11 -3.70 11.47 -19.05
CA TYR A 11 -4.96 12.15 -19.38
C TYR A 11 -6.12 11.61 -18.55
N ALA A 12 -7.06 12.49 -18.20
CA ALA A 12 -8.22 12.12 -17.39
C ALA A 12 -9.12 11.06 -18.05
N SER A 13 -9.15 11.01 -19.38
CA SER A 13 -9.83 9.99 -20.18
C SER A 13 -9.19 8.60 -20.05
N SER A 14 -7.90 8.52 -19.69
CA SER A 14 -7.23 7.26 -19.40
C SER A 14 -7.56 6.80 -17.96
N PRO A 15 -8.06 5.57 -17.76
CA PRO A 15 -8.35 5.07 -16.42
C PRO A 15 -7.07 4.79 -15.60
N LEU A 16 -5.89 4.74 -16.22
CA LEU A 16 -4.64 4.32 -15.58
C LEU A 16 -4.18 5.31 -14.49
N GLN A 17 -4.30 6.62 -14.71
CA GLN A 17 -3.94 7.61 -13.68
C GLN A 17 -4.79 7.49 -12.42
N ARG A 18 -6.10 7.25 -12.57
CA ARG A 18 -6.99 7.15 -11.43
C ARG A 18 -6.66 5.91 -10.61
N ARG A 19 -6.53 4.77 -11.28
CA ARG A 19 -6.14 3.50 -10.62
C ARG A 19 -4.80 3.60 -9.90
N LEU A 20 -3.80 4.25 -10.49
CA LEU A 20 -2.51 4.45 -9.83
C LEU A 20 -2.67 5.27 -8.54
N ARG A 21 -3.42 6.38 -8.59
CA ARG A 21 -3.68 7.22 -7.41
C ARG A 21 -4.49 6.48 -6.36
N ASP A 22 -5.50 5.72 -6.75
CA ASP A 22 -6.32 4.93 -5.85
C ASP A 22 -5.47 3.87 -5.13
N ILE A 23 -4.59 3.16 -5.85
CA ILE A 23 -3.64 2.21 -5.26
C ILE A 23 -2.71 2.93 -4.27
N HIS A 24 -2.18 4.10 -4.65
CA HIS A 24 -1.31 4.85 -3.75
C HIS A 24 -2.03 5.36 -2.50
N ALA A 25 -3.29 5.76 -2.62
CA ALA A 25 -4.13 6.10 -1.47
C ALA A 25 -4.37 4.88 -0.57
N LEU A 26 -4.65 3.70 -1.15
CA LEU A 26 -4.77 2.46 -0.39
C LEU A 26 -3.47 2.10 0.36
N THR A 27 -2.30 2.39 -0.21
CA THR A 27 -1.03 2.18 0.51
C THR A 27 -0.83 3.08 1.74
N GLN A 28 -1.62 4.14 1.91
CA GLN A 28 -1.62 4.95 3.13
C GLN A 28 -2.54 4.37 4.23
N HIS A 29 -3.29 3.32 3.93
CA HIS A 29 -4.12 2.65 4.93
C HIS A 29 -3.24 1.97 5.98
N ILE A 30 -3.56 2.16 7.26
CA ILE A 30 -2.72 1.72 8.38
C ILE A 30 -2.44 0.20 8.36
N GLY A 31 -3.43 -0.61 7.99
CA GLY A 31 -3.30 -2.06 7.86
C GLY A 31 -2.38 -2.56 6.71
N VAL A 32 -1.82 -1.68 5.88
CA VAL A 32 -0.75 -2.02 4.92
C VAL A 32 0.53 -1.23 5.18
N SER A 33 0.65 -0.67 6.38
CA SER A 33 1.89 -0.05 6.86
C SER A 33 2.97 -1.09 7.13
N ARG A 34 4.23 -0.65 7.20
CA ARG A 34 5.34 -1.52 7.57
C ARG A 34 5.19 -2.06 8.98
N ASP A 35 4.69 -1.24 9.90
CA ASP A 35 4.50 -1.62 11.30
C ASP A 35 3.42 -2.69 11.44
N ALA A 36 2.31 -2.57 10.70
CA ALA A 36 1.28 -3.60 10.61
C ALA A 36 1.85 -4.94 10.10
N PHE A 37 2.68 -4.93 9.05
CA PHE A 37 3.33 -6.14 8.56
C PHE A 37 4.33 -6.73 9.56
N ALA A 38 5.10 -5.91 10.27
CA ALA A 38 6.02 -6.36 11.31
C ALA A 38 5.27 -7.02 12.47
N HIS A 39 4.15 -6.41 12.90
CA HIS A 39 3.31 -6.92 13.96
C HIS A 39 2.67 -8.28 13.61
N VAL A 40 2.09 -8.39 12.41
CA VAL A 40 1.56 -9.67 11.90
C VAL A 40 2.67 -10.70 11.73
N GLY A 41 3.85 -10.29 11.28
CA GLY A 41 5.02 -11.17 11.16
C GLY A 41 5.47 -11.75 12.50
N ALA A 42 5.57 -10.91 13.54
CA ALA A 42 5.91 -11.34 14.90
C ALA A 42 4.87 -12.33 15.45
N LEU A 43 3.58 -12.04 15.28
CA LEU A 43 2.50 -12.93 15.67
C LEU A 43 2.62 -14.32 15.00
N LEU A 44 2.88 -14.35 13.69
CA LEU A 44 3.03 -15.59 12.93
C LEU A 44 4.31 -16.36 13.28
N ALA A 45 5.35 -15.66 13.76
CA ALA A 45 6.59 -16.26 14.23
C ALA A 45 6.51 -16.80 15.68
N GLY A 46 5.41 -16.50 16.40
CA GLY A 46 5.24 -16.88 17.80
C GLY A 46 5.95 -15.95 18.79
N GLU A 47 6.36 -14.77 18.34
CA GLU A 47 7.00 -13.74 19.16
C GLU A 47 5.96 -12.93 19.94
N GLU A 48 6.40 -12.28 21.01
CA GLU A 48 5.56 -11.34 21.75
C GLU A 48 5.38 -10.04 20.95
N LEU A 49 4.15 -9.52 20.95
CA LEU A 49 3.79 -8.31 20.23
C LEU A 49 4.34 -7.08 20.95
N ASP A 50 5.07 -6.20 20.26
CA ASP A 50 5.49 -4.91 20.83
C ASP A 50 4.30 -3.93 20.86
N PRO A 51 3.80 -3.54 22.05
CA PRO A 51 2.68 -2.64 22.18
C PRO A 51 3.01 -1.19 21.80
N ARG A 52 4.28 -0.87 21.51
CA ARG A 52 4.69 0.47 21.06
C ARG A 52 4.59 0.65 19.55
N LEU A 53 4.44 -0.43 18.78
CA LEU A 53 4.22 -0.35 17.34
C LEU A 53 2.76 -0.01 17.06
N PRO A 54 2.48 0.95 16.14
CA PRO A 54 1.11 1.24 15.72
C PRO A 54 0.50 0.05 14.96
N LEU A 55 -0.82 -0.11 15.11
CA LEU A 55 -1.64 -1.12 14.40
C LEU A 55 -2.14 -0.59 13.07
#